data_AF-A0AAU9PUW9-F1
#
_entry.id   AF-A0AAU9PUW9-F1
#
_cell.length_a   1.000
_cell.length_b   1.000
_cell.length_c   1.000
_cell.angle_alpha   90.00
_cell.angle_beta   90.00
_cell.angle_gamma   90.00
#
_symmetry.space_group_name_H-M   'P 1'
#
loop_
_entity.id
_entity.type
_entity.pdbx_description
1 polymer ?
#
loop_
_entity_poly.entity_id
_entity_poly.type
_entity_poly.pdbx_seq_one_letter_code
_entity_poly.pdbx_strand_id
1 'polypeptide(L)'
;MEYPESHANALEDTMRKDQSDLFKEQADLLHQLITQLSPKILKSKGVPVYRASQCCGEFIVTFPRAYHVGFCCGFNCVEVVNVVPVDWLEHGQGVVEVYSQQRRKTSISHDKFLLAAAREGIRALWEVSFLNKETSENLYWKHVCGKNGILTNAVKIKKKLYLFI
;
A
#
# COMPACT_ATOMS: atom_id res chain seq x y z
N MET A 1 7.77 -15.04 -2.56
CA MET A 1 6.40 -15.55 -2.37
C MET A 1 5.54 -14.39 -1.95
N GLU A 2 4.31 -14.34 -2.45
CA GLU A 2 3.40 -13.21 -2.27
C GLU A 2 2.02 -13.70 -1.87
N TYR A 3 1.35 -12.89 -1.05
CA TYR A 3 0.01 -13.10 -0.52
C TYR A 3 -0.85 -11.87 -0.83
N PRO A 4 -1.98 -12.03 -1.55
CA PRO A 4 -2.79 -10.90 -2.00
C PRO A 4 -3.39 -10.08 -0.87
N GLU A 5 -3.59 -8.78 -1.11
CA GLU A 5 -4.29 -7.85 -0.20
C GLU A 5 -5.62 -8.40 0.30
N SER A 6 -6.42 -8.99 -0.59
CA SER A 6 -7.75 -9.55 -0.27
C SER A 6 -7.72 -10.64 0.80
N HIS A 7 -6.54 -11.22 1.08
CA HIS A 7 -6.33 -12.28 2.07
C HIS A 7 -5.37 -11.86 3.20
N ALA A 8 -5.02 -10.57 3.29
CA ALA A 8 -4.14 -10.04 4.33
C ALA A 8 -4.62 -10.43 5.74
N ASN A 9 -5.89 -10.17 6.08
CA ASN A 9 -6.46 -10.55 7.37
C ASN A 9 -6.38 -12.06 7.64
N ALA A 10 -6.67 -12.89 6.64
CA ALA A 10 -6.63 -14.34 6.78
C ALA A 10 -5.20 -14.84 7.04
N LEU A 11 -4.20 -14.21 6.42
CA LEU A 11 -2.79 -14.47 6.70
C LEU A 11 -2.42 -14.05 8.14
N GLU A 12 -2.77 -12.83 8.54
CA GLU A 12 -2.50 -12.31 9.89
C GLU A 12 -3.11 -13.23 10.97
N ASP A 13 -4.36 -13.64 10.78
CA ASP A 13 -5.06 -14.58 11.68
C ASP A 13 -4.39 -15.94 11.71
N THR A 14 -3.93 -16.44 10.55
CA THR A 14 -3.24 -17.72 10.48
C THR A 14 -1.91 -17.66 11.21
N MET A 15 -1.14 -16.58 11.05
CA MET A 15 0.11 -16.39 11.78
C MET A 15 -0.12 -16.29 13.29
N ARG A 16 -1.13 -15.54 13.73
CA ARG A 16 -1.48 -15.44 15.15
C ARG A 16 -1.89 -16.77 15.77
N LYS A 17 -2.59 -17.62 15.01
CA LYS A 17 -3.02 -18.95 15.47
C LYS A 17 -1.88 -19.96 15.48
N ASP A 18 -1.07 -20.01 14.42
CA ASP A 18 -0.01 -21.00 14.26
C ASP A 18 1.19 -20.72 15.18
N GLN A 19 1.45 -19.44 15.45
CA GLN A 19 2.57 -18.99 16.28
C GLN A 19 2.12 -18.27 17.55
N SER A 20 1.07 -18.79 18.18
CA SER A 20 0.40 -18.12 19.30
C SER A 20 1.33 -17.76 20.46
N ASP A 21 2.34 -18.58 20.74
CA ASP A 21 3.25 -18.31 21.85
C ASP A 21 4.17 -17.13 21.57
N LEU A 22 4.67 -17.00 20.34
CA LEU A 22 5.45 -15.84 19.91
C LEU A 22 4.62 -14.54 19.94
N PHE A 23 3.33 -14.61 19.60
CA PHE A 23 2.43 -13.45 19.70
C PHE A 23 2.02 -13.08 21.13
N LYS A 24 2.06 -14.03 22.08
CA LYS A 24 1.86 -13.74 23.51
C LYS A 24 3.06 -13.00 24.08
N GLU A 25 4.26 -13.40 23.70
CA GLU A 25 5.49 -12.71 24.09
C GLU A 25 5.58 -11.33 23.44
N GLN A 26 5.15 -11.24 22.17
CA GLN A 26 5.32 -10.03 21.37
C GLN A 26 4.12 -9.76 20.47
N ALA A 27 3.22 -8.89 20.94
CA ALA A 27 1.97 -8.58 20.24
C ALA A 27 2.15 -7.93 18.86
N ASP A 28 3.31 -7.28 18.62
CA ASP A 28 3.66 -6.57 17.39
C ASP A 28 4.54 -7.39 16.42
N LEU A 29 4.67 -8.71 16.64
CA LEU A 29 5.55 -9.62 15.88
C LEU A 29 5.46 -9.50 14.36
N LEU A 30 4.26 -9.30 13.80
CA LEU A 30 4.05 -9.13 12.34
C LEU A 30 4.84 -7.97 11.73
N HIS A 31 5.22 -6.99 12.56
CA HIS A 31 5.85 -5.76 12.11
C HIS A 31 7.37 -5.77 12.27
N GLN A 32 7.91 -6.81 12.89
CA GLN A 32 9.34 -6.90 13.18
C GLN A 32 10.12 -7.62 12.08
N LEU A 33 9.42 -8.25 11.14
CA LEU A 33 10.00 -8.91 9.97
C LEU A 33 10.97 -10.06 10.31
N ILE A 34 10.89 -10.60 11.53
CA ILE A 34 11.75 -11.70 12.01
C ILE A 34 11.12 -13.08 11.89
N THR A 35 9.83 -13.13 11.52
CA THR A 35 9.02 -14.36 11.58
C THR A 35 8.64 -14.83 10.20
N GLN A 36 8.90 -16.11 9.91
CA GLN A 36 8.48 -16.76 8.68
C GLN A 36 7.54 -17.93 8.97
N LEU A 37 6.48 -18.03 8.17
CA LEU A 37 5.56 -19.17 8.19
C LEU A 37 5.67 -19.95 6.87
N SER A 38 5.65 -21.28 6.96
CA SER A 38 5.72 -22.13 5.78
C SER A 38 4.53 -21.86 4.85
N PRO A 39 4.77 -21.66 3.55
CA PRO A 39 3.70 -21.49 2.57
C PRO A 39 2.75 -22.69 2.48
N LYS A 40 3.23 -23.88 2.83
CA LYS A 40 2.40 -25.09 2.90
C LYS A 40 1.34 -24.98 3.98
N ILE A 41 1.67 -24.37 5.12
CA ILE A 41 0.74 -24.13 6.23
C ILE A 41 -0.30 -23.10 5.80
N LEU A 42 0.12 -22.00 5.17
CA LEU A 42 -0.79 -20.97 4.66
C LEU A 42 -1.77 -21.55 3.63
N LYS A 43 -1.27 -22.33 2.67
CA LYS A 43 -2.13 -23.02 1.69
C LYS A 43 -3.11 -23.99 2.34
N SER A 44 -2.69 -24.77 3.34
CA SER A 44 -3.59 -25.73 4.02
C SER A 44 -4.70 -25.03 4.82
N LYS A 45 -4.50 -23.76 5.18
CA LYS A 45 -5.50 -22.90 5.84
C LYS A 45 -6.32 -22.05 4.85
N GLY A 46 -6.17 -22.28 3.54
CA GLY A 46 -6.93 -21.59 2.50
C GLY A 46 -6.40 -20.21 2.11
N VAL A 47 -5.22 -19.81 2.59
CA VAL A 47 -4.57 -18.56 2.16
C VAL A 47 -3.87 -18.79 0.82
N PRO A 48 -4.23 -18.08 -0.26
CA PRO A 48 -3.57 -18.23 -1.55
C PRO A 48 -2.12 -17.75 -1.47
N VAL A 49 -1.22 -18.51 -2.07
CA VAL A 49 0.22 -18.21 -2.09
C VAL A 49 0.74 -18.30 -3.51
N TYR A 50 1.38 -17.24 -3.96
CA TYR A 50 2.03 -17.14 -5.26
C TYR A 50 3.55 -17.15 -5.11
N ARG A 51 4.24 -17.72 -6.10
CA ARG A 51 5.70 -17.77 -6.17
C ARG A 51 6.17 -17.06 -7.43
N ALA A 52 7.13 -16.16 -7.26
CA ALA A 52 7.92 -15.58 -8.33
C ALA A 52 9.40 -15.95 -8.13
N SER A 53 10.15 -16.04 -9.22
CA SER A 53 11.60 -16.19 -9.24
C SER A 53 12.15 -14.99 -10.00
N GLN A 54 12.87 -14.10 -9.30
CA GLN A 54 13.46 -12.92 -9.91
C GLN A 54 14.88 -13.24 -10.38
N CYS A 55 15.13 -13.05 -11.67
CA CYS A 55 16.43 -13.11 -12.30
C CYS A 55 17.06 -11.72 -12.46
N CYS A 56 18.34 -11.68 -12.83
CA CYS A 56 19.05 -10.42 -13.06
C CYS A 56 18.36 -9.60 -14.17
N GLY A 57 18.16 -8.31 -13.93
CA GLY A 57 17.48 -7.41 -14.86
C GLY A 57 15.95 -7.45 -14.79
N GLU A 58 15.36 -8.28 -13.93
CA GLU A 58 13.90 -8.34 -13.73
C GLU A 58 13.43 -7.51 -12.55
N PHE A 59 12.18 -7.05 -12.63
CA PHE A 59 11.49 -6.33 -11.55
C PHE A 59 10.45 -7.22 -10.89
N ILE A 60 10.29 -7.07 -9.58
CA ILE A 60 9.14 -7.57 -8.82
C ILE A 60 8.39 -6.36 -8.28
N VAL A 61 7.07 -6.33 -8.51
CA VAL A 61 6.19 -5.28 -7.99
C VAL A 61 5.29 -5.88 -6.92
N THR A 62 5.32 -5.31 -5.72
CA THR A 62 4.45 -5.71 -4.62
C THR A 62 3.32 -4.69 -4.48
N PHE A 63 2.07 -5.16 -4.55
CA PHE A 63 0.89 -4.30 -4.43
C PHE A 63 0.63 -3.85 -2.98
N PRO A 64 -0.15 -2.77 -2.78
CA PRO A 64 -0.52 -2.31 -1.44
C PRO A 64 -1.08 -3.46 -0.59
N ARG A 65 -0.60 -3.57 0.65
CA ARG A 65 -1.03 -4.60 1.61
C ARG A 65 -0.85 -6.06 1.15
N ALA A 66 -0.11 -6.31 0.06
CA ALA A 66 0.34 -7.64 -0.29
C ALA A 66 1.53 -8.02 0.61
N TYR A 67 1.40 -9.11 1.36
CA TYR A 67 2.52 -9.64 2.14
C TYR A 67 3.47 -10.37 1.21
N HIS A 68 4.76 -10.33 1.51
CA HIS A 68 5.75 -11.08 0.76
C HIS A 68 6.89 -11.58 1.65
N VAL A 69 7.48 -12.70 1.24
CA VAL A 69 8.66 -13.29 1.87
C VAL A 69 9.51 -13.97 0.80
N GLY A 70 10.82 -13.94 0.96
CA GLY A 70 11.75 -14.51 0.00
C GLY A 70 13.09 -14.90 0.61
N PHE A 71 13.92 -15.51 -0.21
CA PHE A 71 15.31 -15.83 0.09
C PHE A 71 16.13 -15.73 -1.20
N CYS A 72 17.43 -15.49 -1.06
CA CYS A 72 18.35 -15.47 -2.19
C CYS A 72 18.90 -16.88 -2.46
N CYS A 73 19.04 -17.25 -3.73
CA CYS A 73 19.60 -18.55 -4.14
C CYS A 73 21.14 -18.54 -4.22
N GLY A 74 21.78 -17.41 -3.93
CA GLY A 74 23.22 -17.19 -4.03
C GLY A 74 23.56 -15.72 -3.76
N PHE A 75 24.80 -15.32 -3.98
CA PHE A 75 25.22 -13.93 -3.87
C PHE A 75 24.53 -13.07 -4.94
N ASN A 76 23.87 -12.00 -4.52
CA ASN A 76 23.22 -11.03 -5.40
C ASN A 76 23.20 -9.63 -4.78
N CYS A 77 22.77 -8.65 -5.57
CA CYS A 77 22.48 -7.29 -5.13
C CYS A 77 21.09 -6.91 -5.65
N VAL A 78 20.26 -6.33 -4.79
CA VAL A 78 18.89 -5.92 -5.10
C VAL A 78 18.68 -4.52 -4.55
N GLU A 79 18.02 -3.67 -5.34
CA GLU A 79 17.54 -2.35 -4.91
C GLU A 79 16.01 -2.38 -4.82
N VAL A 80 15.46 -1.70 -3.81
CA VAL A 80 14.01 -1.64 -3.57
C VAL A 80 13.62 -0.21 -3.27
N VAL A 81 12.52 0.24 -3.89
CA VAL A 81 11.96 1.58 -3.69
C VAL A 81 10.45 1.50 -3.51
N ASN A 82 9.91 2.38 -2.66
CA ASN A 82 8.46 2.56 -2.52
C ASN A 82 7.98 3.62 -3.51
N VAL A 83 6.91 3.33 -4.25
CA VAL A 83 6.25 4.28 -5.15
C VAL A 83 4.84 4.58 -4.64
N VAL A 84 4.38 5.81 -4.88
CA VAL A 84 3.08 6.30 -4.40
C VAL A 84 2.25 6.83 -5.59
N PRO A 85 1.62 5.95 -6.37
CA PRO A 85 0.67 6.35 -7.40
C PRO A 85 -0.63 6.91 -6.77
N VAL A 86 -1.47 7.57 -7.57
CA VAL A 86 -2.69 8.26 -7.07
C VAL A 86 -3.70 7.28 -6.44
N ASP A 87 -3.81 6.08 -6.99
CA ASP A 87 -4.65 4.99 -6.46
C ASP A 87 -4.18 4.46 -5.10
N TRP A 88 -2.89 4.58 -4.77
CA TRP A 88 -2.39 4.26 -3.42
C TRP A 88 -2.99 5.14 -2.32
N LEU A 89 -3.41 6.38 -2.63
CA LEU A 89 -3.87 7.34 -1.63
C LEU A 89 -5.05 6.81 -0.79
N GLU A 90 -5.92 6.00 -1.38
CA GLU A 90 -7.05 5.38 -0.67
C GLU A 90 -6.57 4.31 0.33
N HIS A 91 -5.69 3.40 -0.11
CA HIS A 91 -5.08 2.39 0.78
C HIS A 91 -4.29 3.06 1.92
N GLY A 92 -3.52 4.10 1.59
CA GLY A 92 -2.72 4.85 2.58
C GLY A 92 -3.58 5.51 3.66
N GLN A 93 -4.78 5.99 3.33
CA GLN A 93 -5.70 6.58 4.30
C GLN A 93 -6.17 5.54 5.32
N GLY A 94 -6.53 4.34 4.87
CA GLY A 94 -6.91 3.24 5.76
C GLY A 94 -5.77 2.82 6.70
N VAL A 95 -4.53 2.81 6.23
CA VAL A 95 -3.36 2.50 7.07
C VAL A 95 -3.16 3.54 8.17
N VAL A 96 -3.34 4.83 7.87
CA VAL A 96 -3.21 5.89 8.89
C VAL A 96 -4.24 5.71 10.01
N GLU A 97 -5.47 5.35 9.66
CA GLU A 97 -6.54 5.09 10.64
C GLU A 97 -6.22 3.88 11.52
N VAL A 98 -5.79 2.77 10.91
CA VAL A 98 -5.38 1.57 11.65
C VAL A 98 -4.19 1.86 12.56
N TYR A 99 -3.19 2.59 12.08
CA TYR A 99 -2.01 2.94 12.88
C TYR A 99 -2.37 3.88 14.03
N SER A 100 -3.32 4.81 13.83
CA SER A 100 -3.85 5.65 14.90
C SER A 100 -4.49 4.81 16.01
N GLN A 101 -5.34 3.84 15.66
CA GLN A 101 -5.96 2.92 16.62
C GLN A 101 -4.93 2.07 17.37
N GLN A 102 -3.87 1.65 16.68
CA GLN A 102 -2.76 0.88 17.26
C GLN A 102 -1.75 1.76 18.03
N ARG A 103 -1.96 3.08 18.08
CA ARG A 103 -1.00 4.06 18.63
C ARG A 103 0.41 3.92 18.02
N ARG A 104 0.45 3.56 16.74
CA ARG A 104 1.68 3.34 15.98
C ARG A 104 2.05 4.61 15.21
N LYS A 105 3.34 4.95 15.23
CA LYS A 105 3.88 6.06 14.42
C LYS A 105 3.86 5.68 12.94
N THR A 106 3.49 6.62 12.08
CA THR A 106 3.66 6.51 10.64
C THR A 106 5.08 6.89 10.23
N SER A 107 5.62 6.26 9.19
CA SER A 107 6.94 6.62 8.65
C SER A 107 6.91 7.89 7.80
N ILE A 108 5.72 8.26 7.31
CA ILE A 108 5.48 9.40 6.42
C ILE A 108 4.18 10.11 6.78
N SER A 109 4.01 11.35 6.30
CA SER A 109 2.75 12.09 6.37
C SER A 109 1.91 11.81 5.12
N HIS A 110 0.86 11.01 5.26
CA HIS A 110 -0.09 10.72 4.17
C HIS A 110 -0.76 12.00 3.64
N ASP A 111 -1.18 12.89 4.54
CA ASP A 111 -1.83 14.15 4.18
C ASP A 111 -0.94 15.04 3.31
N LYS A 112 0.38 15.00 3.51
CA LYS A 112 1.32 15.72 2.65
C LYS A 112 1.28 15.22 1.21
N PHE A 113 1.18 13.90 0.98
CA PHE A 113 1.03 13.34 -0.37
C PHE A 113 -0.32 13.68 -0.98
N LEU A 114 -1.40 13.55 -0.20
CA LEU A 114 -2.75 13.88 -0.66
C LEU A 114 -2.86 15.35 -1.09
N LEU A 115 -2.33 16.27 -0.28
CA LEU A 115 -2.35 17.71 -0.59
C LEU A 115 -1.41 18.07 -1.75
N ALA A 116 -0.25 17.43 -1.85
CA ALA A 116 0.65 17.62 -2.99
C ALA A 116 -0.01 17.16 -4.31
N ALA A 117 -0.63 15.98 -4.32
CA ALA A 117 -1.36 15.48 -5.47
C ALA A 117 -2.54 16.40 -5.82
N ALA A 118 -3.31 16.87 -4.83
CA ALA A 118 -4.40 17.81 -5.06
C ALA A 118 -3.92 19.13 -5.68
N ARG A 119 -2.76 19.65 -5.23
CA ARG A 119 -2.14 20.86 -5.79
C ARG A 119 -1.76 20.67 -7.26
N GLU A 120 -1.11 19.55 -7.60
CA GLU A 120 -0.76 19.24 -8.99
C GLU A 120 -1.99 19.05 -9.86
N GLY A 121 -3.02 18.39 -9.32
CA GLY A 121 -4.33 18.27 -9.96
C GLY A 121 -4.97 19.62 -10.30
N ILE A 122 -4.98 20.56 -9.35
CA ILE A 122 -5.50 21.93 -9.56
C ILE A 122 -4.67 22.66 -10.62
N ARG A 123 -3.34 22.57 -10.56
CA ARG A 123 -2.44 23.19 -11.55
C ARG A 123 -2.75 22.67 -12.96
N ALA A 124 -2.83 21.35 -13.14
CA ALA A 124 -3.13 20.74 -14.42
C ALA A 124 -4.50 21.14 -14.96
N LEU A 125 -5.53 21.16 -14.10
CA LEU A 125 -6.87 21.61 -14.49
C LEU A 125 -6.87 23.09 -14.93
N TRP A 126 -6.11 23.95 -14.26
CA TRP A 126 -5.95 25.35 -14.65
C TRP A 126 -5.25 25.48 -16.00
N GLU A 127 -4.14 24.76 -16.22
CA GLU A 127 -3.40 24.77 -17.49
C GLU A 127 -4.27 24.29 -18.67
N VAL A 128 -5.08 23.26 -18.46
CA VAL A 128 -6.00 22.78 -19.50
C VAL A 128 -7.12 23.78 -19.75
N SER A 129 -7.72 24.36 -18.70
CA SER A 129 -8.92 25.20 -18.85
C SER A 129 -8.63 26.61 -19.35
N PHE A 130 -7.47 27.18 -18.98
CA PHE A 130 -7.17 28.59 -19.26
C PHE A 130 -6.01 28.79 -20.23
N LEU A 131 -5.12 27.81 -20.38
CA LEU A 131 -3.99 27.89 -21.30
C LEU A 131 -4.09 26.91 -22.49
N ASN A 132 -5.15 26.10 -22.57
CA ASN A 132 -5.34 25.04 -23.59
C ASN A 132 -4.12 24.11 -23.70
N LYS A 133 -3.41 23.86 -22.60
CA LYS A 133 -2.19 23.05 -22.58
C LYS A 133 -2.50 21.59 -22.26
N GLU A 134 -2.79 20.79 -23.28
CA GLU A 134 -3.17 19.37 -23.16
C GLU A 134 -1.98 18.41 -23.31
N THR A 135 -1.03 18.46 -22.36
CA THR A 135 0.04 17.44 -22.28
C THR A 135 -0.51 16.12 -21.74
N SER A 136 0.20 15.02 -21.98
CA SER A 136 -0.15 13.70 -21.42
C SER A 136 -0.27 13.73 -19.88
N GLU A 137 0.62 14.45 -19.22
CA GLU A 137 0.60 14.68 -17.77
C GLU A 137 -0.66 15.45 -17.33
N ASN A 138 -1.00 16.54 -18.03
CA ASN A 138 -2.18 17.34 -17.70
C ASN A 138 -3.47 16.55 -17.93
N LEU A 139 -3.53 15.72 -18.97
CA LEU A 139 -4.67 14.84 -19.24
C LEU A 139 -4.80 13.73 -18.19
N TYR A 140 -3.69 13.16 -17.72
CA TYR A 140 -3.69 12.22 -16.60
C TYR A 140 -4.26 12.86 -15.33
N TRP A 141 -3.76 14.04 -14.95
CA TRP A 141 -4.26 14.77 -13.79
C TRP A 141 -5.73 15.17 -13.93
N LYS A 142 -6.16 15.63 -15.12
CA LYS A 142 -7.56 15.92 -15.42
C LYS A 142 -8.45 14.69 -15.24
N HIS A 143 -7.98 13.51 -15.66
CA HIS A 143 -8.69 12.25 -15.49
C HIS A 143 -8.85 11.88 -14.01
N VAL A 144 -7.77 11.87 -13.23
CA VAL A 144 -7.84 11.48 -11.81
C VAL A 144 -8.50 12.52 -10.90
N CYS A 145 -8.59 13.78 -11.33
CA CYS A 145 -9.27 14.89 -10.62
C CYS A 145 -10.71 15.14 -11.09
N GLY A 146 -11.25 14.33 -12.00
CA GLY A 146 -12.65 14.46 -12.44
C GLY A 146 -13.66 14.33 -11.30
N LYS A 147 -14.95 14.57 -11.56
CA LYS A 147 -16.04 14.48 -10.56
C LYS A 147 -16.05 13.14 -9.79
N ASN A 148 -15.70 12.06 -10.49
CA ASN A 148 -15.59 10.68 -10.00
C ASN A 148 -14.14 10.18 -10.02
N GLY A 149 -13.17 11.08 -10.19
CA GLY A 149 -11.76 10.72 -10.23
C GLY A 149 -11.25 10.24 -8.88
N ILE A 150 -10.26 9.36 -8.92
CA ILE A 150 -9.69 8.71 -7.73
C ILE A 150 -9.16 9.74 -6.72
N LEU A 151 -8.44 10.77 -7.18
CA LEU A 151 -7.91 11.81 -6.30
C LEU A 151 -9.04 12.62 -5.65
N THR A 152 -10.08 12.94 -6.42
CA THR A 152 -11.27 13.65 -5.91
C THR A 152 -11.96 12.86 -4.81
N ASN A 153 -12.09 11.54 -4.97
CA ASN A 153 -12.68 10.66 -3.97
C ASN A 153 -11.81 10.59 -2.70
N ALA A 154 -10.49 10.43 -2.85
CA ALA A 154 -9.56 10.41 -1.73
C ALA A 154 -9.64 11.70 -0.89
N VAL A 155 -9.67 12.87 -1.53
CA VAL A 155 -9.84 14.18 -0.84
C VAL A 155 -11.20 14.28 -0.13
N LYS A 156 -12.29 13.82 -0.77
CA LYS A 156 -13.63 13.84 -0.16
C LYS A 156 -13.73 12.95 1.08
N ILE A 157 -13.14 11.76 1.04
CA ILE A 157 -13.10 10.82 2.17
C ILE A 157 -12.44 11.52 3.36
N LYS A 158 -11.25 12.10 3.16
CA LYS A 158 -10.54 12.85 4.21
C LYS A 158 -11.37 14.01 4.77
N LYS A 159 -12.03 14.80 3.91
CA LYS A 159 -12.88 15.91 4.36
C LYS A 159 -14.03 15.45 5.26
N LYS A 160 -14.67 14.32 4.94
CA LYS A 160 -15.74 13.75 5.78
C LYS A 160 -15.21 13.38 7.16
N LEU A 161 -14.03 12.77 7.26
CA LEU A 161 -13.43 12.39 8.54
C LEU A 161 -13.22 13.59 9.49
N TYR A 162 -12.86 14.78 8.97
CA TYR A 162 -12.71 16.00 9.79
C TYR A 162 -14.03 16.66 10.21
N LEU A 163 -15.17 16.28 9.61
CA LEU A 163 -16.48 16.83 9.96
C LEU A 163 -17.19 16.05 11.09
N PHE A 164 -16.62 14.92 11.50
CA PHE A 164 -17.13 14.07 12.59
C PHE A 164 -16.26 14.09 13.86
N ILE A 165 -15.32 15.03 13.94
CA ILE A 165 -14.52 15.36 15.14
C ILE A 165 -14.89 16.77 15.57
#